data_AF-A0A6L7UU23-F1
#
_entry.id   AF-A0A6L7UU23-F1
#
_cell.length_a   1.000
_cell.length_b   1.000
_cell.length_c   1.000
_cell.angle_alpha   90.00
_cell.angle_beta   90.00
_cell.angle_gamma   90.00
#
_symmetry.space_group_name_H-M   'P 1'
#
loop_
_entity.id
_entity.type
_entity.pdbx_description
1 polymer ?
#
loop_
_entity_poly.entity_id
_entity_poly.type
_entity_poly.pdbx_seq_one_letter_code
_entity_poly.pdbx_strand_id
1 'polypeptide(L)'
;MPTKHDLEHLLNGELASLLSDAGVPAQTEVKQGNRRLDILADVDGLRVVLEAETGFDKLAQAVKDADARFKQGLTTLAFAVCYPAGATVDSLGDAELQWLPRTAESSGKPAPSGDWSGGSVRQLAEAVRQAPNSVADADRAAQMLSEGLDAAVQGLGTPVRMALAQKLDLPRGKQTAQDDGYFTAAKRGMLVVAMAMLFHHRVHEHLPPLRPEEHPGDWPPLSAAECALEPQGTPQRFGDAWAAILKVDYKPVFETARVALFALPTTPDSALVIFQLAKVIEGIASSLHGMRHDLLGRVFHRVLDTARYDGSFYTSTAAATLLAALAIREEDCDWSDVDAVAKLRICDPACGTGTLLMAAADRIRGLRSTAGGGGGGGGGGGGGGGGG
;
A
#
# COMPACT_ATOMS: atom_id res chain seq x y z
N MET A 1 -40.58 15.66 9.89
CA MET A 1 -40.13 14.54 9.04
C MET A 1 -38.77 14.94 8.50
N PRO A 2 -37.69 14.17 8.74
CA PRO A 2 -36.39 14.46 8.15
C PRO A 2 -36.54 14.49 6.62
N THR A 3 -35.81 15.40 5.96
CA THR A 3 -35.80 15.44 4.50
C THR A 3 -35.06 14.22 3.96
N LYS A 4 -35.27 13.86 2.68
CA LYS A 4 -34.54 12.75 2.04
C LYS A 4 -33.02 12.90 2.17
N HIS A 5 -32.52 14.14 2.07
CA HIS A 5 -31.12 14.48 2.24
C HIS A 5 -30.64 14.28 3.69
N ASP A 6 -31.49 14.53 4.69
CA ASP A 6 -31.16 14.27 6.10
C ASP A 6 -31.10 12.77 6.39
N LEU A 7 -31.91 11.96 5.70
CA LEU A 7 -31.85 10.49 5.84
C LEU A 7 -30.59 9.92 5.18
N GLU A 8 -30.25 10.35 3.96
CA GLU A 8 -29.02 9.94 3.27
C GLU A 8 -27.77 10.32 4.09
N HIS A 9 -27.77 11.49 4.73
CA HIS A 9 -26.73 11.91 5.67
C HIS A 9 -26.55 10.94 6.84
N LEU A 10 -27.65 10.59 7.51
CA LEU A 10 -27.63 9.68 8.66
C LEU A 10 -27.18 8.27 8.28
N LEU A 11 -27.60 7.79 7.12
CA LEU A 11 -27.17 6.49 6.57
C LEU A 11 -25.66 6.49 6.26
N ASN A 12 -25.13 7.57 5.68
CA ASN A 12 -23.70 7.71 5.45
C ASN A 12 -22.93 7.70 6.77
N GLY A 13 -23.46 8.38 7.79
CA GLY A 13 -22.95 8.38 9.17
C GLY A 13 -22.79 6.97 9.72
N GLU A 14 -23.87 6.21 9.66
CA GLU A 14 -23.92 4.84 10.14
C GLU A 14 -23.00 3.91 9.32
N LEU A 15 -22.98 4.04 7.99
CA LEU A 15 -22.10 3.25 7.14
C LEU A 15 -20.63 3.47 7.50
N ALA A 16 -20.19 4.71 7.72
CA ALA A 16 -18.81 4.99 8.11
C ALA A 16 -18.46 4.40 9.49
N SER A 17 -19.40 4.41 10.43
CA SER A 17 -19.22 3.75 11.73
C SER A 17 -19.04 2.25 11.56
N LEU A 18 -19.94 1.60 10.82
CA LEU A 18 -19.90 0.15 10.58
C LEU A 18 -18.67 -0.28 9.78
N LEU A 19 -18.20 0.55 8.85
CA LEU A 19 -16.92 0.33 8.15
C LEU A 19 -15.74 0.39 9.12
N SER A 20 -15.73 1.38 10.03
CA SER A 20 -14.68 1.54 11.04
C SER A 20 -14.64 0.34 12.01
N ASP A 21 -15.80 -0.12 12.47
CA ASP A 21 -15.93 -1.31 13.31
C ASP A 21 -15.48 -2.58 12.57
N ALA A 22 -15.71 -2.63 11.26
CA ALA A 22 -15.21 -3.70 10.40
C ALA A 22 -13.71 -3.58 10.08
N GLY A 23 -12.98 -2.59 10.63
CA GLY A 23 -11.55 -2.39 10.45
C GLY A 23 -11.15 -1.55 9.24
N VAL A 24 -12.06 -0.70 8.73
CA VAL A 24 -11.78 0.32 7.70
C VAL A 24 -12.06 1.69 8.29
N PRO A 25 -11.03 2.40 8.80
CA PRO A 25 -11.21 3.74 9.35
C PRO A 25 -11.93 4.65 8.35
N ALA A 26 -13.11 5.14 8.69
CA ALA A 26 -13.93 5.94 7.79
C ALA A 26 -14.52 7.17 8.51
N GLN A 27 -14.62 8.27 7.77
CA GLN A 27 -15.20 9.52 8.23
C GLN A 27 -16.28 9.98 7.26
N THR A 28 -17.35 10.54 7.79
CA THR A 28 -18.38 11.16 6.97
C THR A 28 -18.12 12.64 6.73
N GLU A 29 -18.65 13.12 5.62
CA GLU A 29 -18.83 14.56 5.39
C GLU A 29 -17.55 15.37 5.34
N VAL A 30 -16.46 14.73 4.93
CA VAL A 30 -15.15 15.36 4.90
C VAL A 30 -15.16 16.50 3.90
N LYS A 31 -14.93 17.72 4.41
CA LYS A 31 -14.73 18.90 3.57
C LYS A 31 -13.30 18.93 3.06
N GLN A 32 -13.14 18.86 1.74
CA GLN A 32 -11.86 19.05 1.08
C GLN A 32 -11.97 20.27 0.16
N GLY A 33 -11.50 21.42 0.64
CA GLY A 33 -11.75 22.72 0.01
C GLY A 33 -13.25 23.11 0.12
N ASN A 34 -13.85 23.51 -1.01
CA ASN A 34 -15.28 23.89 -1.08
C ASN A 34 -16.23 22.69 -1.32
N ARG A 35 -15.75 21.45 -1.24
CA ARG A 35 -16.53 20.26 -1.63
C ARG A 35 -16.68 19.28 -0.48
N ARG A 36 -17.82 18.59 -0.46
CA ARG A 36 -18.22 17.60 0.54
C ARG A 36 -18.15 16.22 -0.09
N LEU A 37 -17.44 15.30 0.55
CA LEU A 37 -17.44 13.88 0.23
C LEU A 37 -18.44 13.20 1.16
N ASP A 38 -19.16 12.19 0.67
CA ASP A 38 -20.12 11.47 1.50
C ASP A 38 -19.39 10.71 2.61
N ILE A 39 -18.48 9.82 2.21
CA ILE A 39 -17.65 9.03 3.11
C ILE A 39 -16.23 8.99 2.56
N LEU A 40 -15.26 9.23 3.44
CA LEU A 40 -13.84 9.07 3.17
C LEU A 40 -13.30 7.96 4.06
N ALA A 41 -12.90 6.85 3.45
CA ALA A 41 -12.20 5.76 4.10
C ALA A 41 -10.68 5.92 3.94
N ASP A 42 -9.94 5.59 4.99
CA ASP A 42 -8.48 5.42 4.96
C ASP A 42 -8.17 3.92 4.96
N VAL A 43 -7.56 3.45 3.88
CA VAL A 43 -7.10 2.08 3.73
C VAL A 43 -5.60 2.10 3.53
N ASP A 44 -4.83 1.82 4.59
CA ASP A 44 -3.36 1.79 4.55
C ASP A 44 -2.74 3.10 3.97
N GLY A 45 -3.33 4.26 4.29
CA GLY A 45 -2.92 5.58 3.81
C GLY A 45 -3.53 5.99 2.46
N LEU A 46 -4.31 5.10 1.82
CA LEU A 46 -5.10 5.47 0.65
C LEU A 46 -6.44 6.07 1.08
N ARG A 47 -6.70 7.27 0.57
CA ARG A 47 -8.01 7.90 0.63
C ARG A 47 -8.96 7.28 -0.39
N VAL A 48 -9.88 6.45 0.08
CA VAL A 48 -10.95 5.84 -0.73
C VAL A 48 -12.24 6.61 -0.49
N VAL A 49 -12.84 7.13 -1.55
CA VAL A 49 -14.11 7.86 -1.44
C VAL A 49 -15.26 6.90 -1.72
N LEU A 50 -16.27 6.87 -0.86
CA LEU A 50 -17.52 6.18 -1.14
C LEU A 50 -18.59 7.26 -1.36
N GLU A 51 -19.23 7.23 -2.53
CA GLU A 51 -20.37 8.08 -2.88
C GLU A 51 -21.61 7.21 -2.85
N ALA A 52 -22.57 7.58 -2.01
CA ALA A 52 -23.65 6.68 -1.63
C ALA A 52 -25.03 7.26 -1.94
N GLU A 53 -25.88 6.45 -2.57
CA GLU A 53 -27.22 6.83 -2.99
C GLU A 53 -28.28 5.90 -2.43
N THR A 54 -29.46 6.43 -2.08
CA THR A 54 -30.58 5.58 -1.64
C THR A 54 -31.41 5.09 -2.83
N GLY A 55 -31.51 3.77 -2.97
CA GLY A 55 -32.31 3.09 -3.99
C GLY A 55 -31.48 2.56 -5.16
N PHE A 56 -31.74 1.32 -5.58
CA PHE A 56 -31.07 0.69 -6.73
C PHE A 56 -31.53 1.23 -8.08
N ASP A 57 -32.52 2.12 -8.11
CA ASP A 57 -32.86 2.92 -9.29
C ASP A 57 -31.84 4.06 -9.55
N LYS A 58 -30.98 4.37 -8.57
CA LYS A 58 -29.98 5.44 -8.65
C LYS A 58 -28.55 4.98 -8.97
N LEU A 59 -28.33 3.74 -9.38
CA LEU A 59 -27.00 3.19 -9.68
C LEU A 59 -26.17 4.08 -10.62
N ALA A 60 -26.82 4.64 -11.67
CA ALA A 60 -26.15 5.53 -12.61
C ALA A 60 -25.72 6.87 -11.99
N GLN A 61 -26.48 7.38 -11.03
CA GLN A 61 -26.17 8.62 -10.32
C GLN A 61 -25.00 8.40 -9.35
N ALA A 62 -25.00 7.30 -8.59
CA ALA A 62 -23.88 6.94 -7.72
C ALA A 62 -22.56 6.81 -8.50
N VAL A 63 -22.58 6.20 -9.70
CA VAL A 63 -21.40 6.11 -10.57
C VAL A 63 -20.95 7.48 -11.05
N LYS A 64 -21.88 8.33 -11.46
CA LYS A 64 -21.57 9.69 -11.93
C LYS A 64 -20.91 10.52 -10.83
N ASP A 65 -21.37 10.41 -9.60
CA ASP A 65 -20.84 11.16 -8.48
C ASP A 65 -19.48 10.62 -8.03
N ALA A 66 -19.29 9.29 -8.00
CA ALA A 66 -17.98 8.67 -7.81
C ALA A 66 -16.99 9.11 -8.90
N ASP A 67 -17.38 9.07 -10.17
CA ASP A 67 -16.54 9.47 -11.31
C ASP A 67 -16.16 10.96 -11.27
N ALA A 68 -17.05 11.81 -10.75
CA ALA A 68 -16.77 13.23 -10.60
C ALA A 68 -15.59 13.48 -9.66
N ARG A 69 -15.31 12.60 -8.68
CA ARG A 69 -14.22 12.77 -7.71
C ARG A 69 -12.83 12.63 -8.34
N PHE A 70 -12.68 11.79 -9.37
CA PHE A 70 -11.43 11.71 -10.14
C PHE A 70 -11.15 12.98 -10.93
N LYS A 71 -12.16 13.52 -11.62
CA LYS A 71 -12.04 14.77 -12.40
C LYS A 71 -11.66 15.97 -11.53
N GLN A 72 -11.93 15.86 -10.24
CA GLN A 72 -11.66 16.88 -9.24
C GLN A 72 -10.31 16.69 -8.54
N GLY A 73 -9.58 15.61 -8.84
CA GLY A 73 -8.29 15.29 -8.21
C GLY A 73 -8.41 14.94 -6.73
N LEU A 74 -9.58 14.51 -6.26
CA LEU A 74 -9.85 14.26 -4.84
C LEU A 74 -9.53 12.82 -4.43
N THR A 75 -9.52 11.89 -5.38
CA THR A 75 -9.20 10.48 -5.14
C THR A 75 -8.68 9.81 -6.41
N THR A 76 -7.99 8.68 -6.23
CA THR A 76 -7.58 7.72 -7.27
C THR A 76 -8.45 6.46 -7.29
N LEU A 77 -9.19 6.19 -6.20
CA LEU A 77 -10.14 5.09 -6.06
C LEU A 77 -11.44 5.58 -5.40
N ALA A 78 -12.57 5.27 -6.02
CA ALA A 78 -13.88 5.56 -5.44
C ALA A 78 -14.80 4.34 -5.52
N PHE A 79 -15.81 4.30 -4.68
CA PHE A 79 -16.88 3.33 -4.75
C PHE A 79 -18.19 4.08 -4.98
N ALA A 80 -18.92 3.67 -6.00
CA ALA A 80 -20.34 3.99 -6.10
C ALA A 80 -21.08 2.98 -5.22
N VAL A 81 -21.85 3.45 -4.25
CA VAL A 81 -22.59 2.61 -3.30
C VAL A 81 -24.07 2.93 -3.39
N CYS A 82 -24.92 1.93 -3.29
CA CYS A 82 -26.36 2.11 -3.18
C CYS A 82 -26.92 1.33 -1.99
N TYR A 83 -27.72 2.04 -1.19
CA TYR A 83 -28.54 1.45 -0.13
C TYR A 83 -29.82 0.86 -0.73
N PRO A 84 -30.37 -0.22 -0.14
CA PRO A 84 -31.69 -0.70 -0.54
C PRO A 84 -32.77 0.33 -0.23
N ALA A 85 -33.85 0.34 -1.02
CA ALA A 85 -34.95 1.27 -0.82
C ALA A 85 -35.61 1.05 0.54
N GLY A 86 -35.68 2.11 1.36
CA GLY A 86 -36.24 2.04 2.72
C GLY A 86 -35.24 1.65 3.81
N ALA A 87 -33.94 1.59 3.50
CA ALA A 87 -32.90 1.46 4.52
C ALA A 87 -33.03 2.54 5.60
N THR A 88 -32.87 2.13 6.85
CA THR A 88 -32.81 3.00 8.03
C THR A 88 -31.48 2.79 8.74
N VAL A 89 -31.09 3.71 9.63
CA VAL A 89 -29.89 3.60 10.46
C VAL A 89 -29.87 2.26 11.20
N ASP A 90 -30.98 1.93 11.88
CA ASP A 90 -31.09 0.70 12.69
C ASP A 90 -31.02 -0.59 11.86
N SER A 91 -31.39 -0.54 10.58
CA SER A 91 -31.41 -1.71 9.70
C SER A 91 -30.17 -1.83 8.80
N LEU A 92 -29.25 -0.86 8.84
CA LEU A 92 -28.18 -0.77 7.85
C LEU A 92 -27.13 -1.89 8.00
N GLY A 93 -26.86 -2.32 9.23
CA GLY A 93 -25.91 -3.40 9.50
C GLY A 93 -26.28 -4.73 8.82
N ASP A 94 -27.57 -5.00 8.70
CA ASP A 94 -28.12 -6.21 8.06
C ASP A 94 -28.57 -5.98 6.62
N ALA A 95 -28.42 -4.76 6.09
CA ALA A 95 -28.87 -4.41 4.75
C ALA A 95 -27.96 -5.01 3.68
N GLU A 96 -28.58 -5.41 2.55
CA GLU A 96 -27.87 -5.79 1.34
C GLU A 96 -27.59 -4.53 0.51
N LEU A 97 -26.33 -4.11 0.49
CA LEU A 97 -25.83 -2.99 -0.28
C LEU A 97 -25.45 -3.44 -1.68
N GLN A 98 -25.45 -2.51 -2.63
CA GLN A 98 -24.78 -2.70 -3.92
C GLN A 98 -23.62 -1.72 -4.05
N TRP A 99 -22.50 -2.18 -4.60
CA TRP A 99 -21.37 -1.31 -4.86
C TRP A 99 -20.63 -1.65 -6.14
N LEU A 100 -19.95 -0.64 -6.68
CA LEU A 100 -19.07 -0.75 -7.84
C LEU A 100 -17.80 0.06 -7.60
N PRO A 101 -16.61 -0.57 -7.57
CA PRO A 101 -15.35 0.17 -7.53
C PRO A 101 -15.13 0.92 -8.84
N ARG A 102 -14.60 2.12 -8.72
CA ARG A 102 -14.29 3.05 -9.81
C ARG A 102 -12.85 3.52 -9.69
N THR A 103 -12.16 3.58 -10.81
CA THR A 103 -10.83 4.17 -10.96
C THR A 103 -10.86 5.29 -12.00
N ALA A 104 -9.82 6.13 -12.01
CA ALA A 104 -9.65 7.18 -13.02
C ALA A 104 -9.72 6.64 -14.48
N GLU A 105 -9.33 5.38 -14.71
CA GLU A 105 -9.35 4.75 -16.04
C GLU A 105 -10.74 4.27 -16.48
N SER A 106 -11.57 3.92 -15.49
CA SER A 106 -12.98 3.56 -15.69
C SER A 106 -13.88 4.79 -15.78
N SER A 107 -13.43 5.95 -15.27
CA SER A 107 -14.21 7.18 -15.21
C SER A 107 -14.76 7.60 -16.57
N GLY A 108 -16.06 7.84 -16.63
CA GLY A 108 -16.77 8.23 -17.85
C GLY A 108 -17.13 7.06 -18.78
N LYS A 109 -16.71 5.83 -18.47
CA LYS A 109 -17.21 4.63 -19.14
C LYS A 109 -18.45 4.12 -18.39
N PRO A 110 -19.55 3.79 -19.09
CA PRO A 110 -20.71 3.19 -18.47
C PRO A 110 -20.32 1.87 -17.79
N ALA A 111 -20.90 1.61 -16.62
CA ALA A 111 -20.77 0.31 -15.97
C ALA A 111 -21.34 -0.78 -16.88
N PRO A 112 -20.60 -1.85 -17.19
CA PRO A 112 -21.16 -3.00 -17.88
C PRO A 112 -22.35 -3.54 -17.07
N SER A 113 -23.44 -3.89 -17.77
CA SER A 113 -24.62 -4.48 -17.13
C SER A 113 -24.23 -5.80 -16.45
N GLY A 114 -24.24 -5.85 -15.12
CA GLY A 114 -23.91 -7.04 -14.31
C GLY A 114 -22.69 -6.90 -13.39
N ASP A 115 -21.96 -5.78 -13.41
CA ASP A 115 -20.71 -5.63 -12.65
C ASP A 115 -20.88 -5.13 -11.19
N TRP A 116 -22.11 -4.81 -10.78
CA TRP A 116 -22.37 -4.41 -9.41
C TRP A 116 -22.24 -5.61 -8.47
N SER A 117 -21.41 -5.46 -7.46
CA SER A 117 -21.33 -6.41 -6.35
C SER A 117 -22.46 -6.11 -5.36
N GLY A 118 -23.01 -7.15 -4.74
CA GLY A 118 -24.03 -7.05 -3.71
C GLY A 118 -23.64 -7.80 -2.44
N GLY A 119 -24.04 -7.31 -1.28
CA GLY A 119 -23.76 -7.98 -0.01
C GLY A 119 -23.86 -7.08 1.22
N SER A 120 -23.42 -7.60 2.36
CA SER A 120 -23.46 -6.88 3.64
C SER A 120 -22.39 -5.78 3.75
N VAL A 121 -22.51 -4.92 4.76
CA VAL A 121 -21.51 -3.89 5.08
C VAL A 121 -20.12 -4.51 5.29
N ARG A 122 -20.03 -5.70 5.90
CA ARG A 122 -18.76 -6.40 6.09
C ARG A 122 -18.11 -6.82 4.78
N GLN A 123 -18.91 -7.24 3.79
CA GLN A 123 -18.42 -7.58 2.46
C GLN A 123 -17.99 -6.34 1.67
N LEU A 124 -18.70 -5.22 1.82
CA LEU A 124 -18.26 -3.93 1.30
C LEU A 124 -16.93 -3.50 1.94
N ALA A 125 -16.79 -3.61 3.27
CA ALA A 125 -15.54 -3.29 3.97
C ALA A 125 -14.36 -4.11 3.44
N GLU A 126 -14.59 -5.40 3.18
CA GLU A 126 -13.58 -6.26 2.54
C GLU A 126 -13.25 -5.83 1.12
N ALA A 127 -14.27 -5.50 0.31
CA ALA A 127 -14.06 -4.99 -1.04
C ALA A 127 -13.26 -3.67 -1.04
N VAL A 128 -13.56 -2.75 -0.11
CA VAL A 128 -12.82 -1.49 0.07
C VAL A 128 -11.36 -1.74 0.47
N ARG A 129 -11.09 -2.71 1.34
CA ARG A 129 -9.71 -3.12 1.67
C ARG A 129 -8.97 -3.75 0.48
N GLN A 130 -9.68 -4.50 -0.35
CA GLN A 130 -9.07 -5.25 -1.46
C GLN A 130 -8.91 -4.43 -2.74
N ALA A 131 -9.79 -3.47 -3.01
CA ALA A 131 -9.81 -2.70 -4.26
C ALA A 131 -8.52 -1.94 -4.62
N PRO A 132 -7.71 -1.43 -3.67
CA PRO A 132 -6.39 -0.88 -3.98
C PRO A 132 -5.43 -1.91 -4.59
N ASN A 133 -5.73 -3.20 -4.46
CA ASN A 133 -4.94 -4.32 -4.98
C ASN A 133 -5.50 -4.88 -6.30
N SER A 134 -6.16 -4.05 -7.12
CA SER A 134 -6.65 -4.50 -8.43
C SER A 134 -5.49 -5.08 -9.25
N VAL A 135 -5.66 -6.30 -9.77
CA VAL A 135 -4.61 -7.07 -10.48
C VAL A 135 -4.05 -6.31 -11.69
N ALA A 136 -4.88 -5.50 -12.35
CA ALA A 136 -4.50 -4.72 -13.52
C ALA A 136 -3.47 -3.62 -13.20
N ASP A 137 -3.57 -2.99 -12.02
CA ASP A 137 -2.66 -1.92 -11.61
C ASP A 137 -1.29 -2.46 -11.22
N ALA A 138 -1.27 -3.62 -10.55
CA ALA A 138 -0.03 -4.29 -10.15
C ALA A 138 0.76 -4.80 -11.37
N ASP A 139 0.10 -5.41 -12.37
CA ASP A 139 0.75 -5.87 -13.60
C ASP A 139 1.31 -4.70 -14.41
N ARG A 140 0.56 -3.61 -14.50
CA ARG A 140 1.02 -2.40 -15.18
C ARG A 140 2.23 -1.77 -14.49
N ALA A 141 2.20 -1.64 -13.16
CA ALA A 141 3.33 -1.13 -12.41
C ALA A 141 4.57 -2.03 -12.54
N ALA A 142 4.38 -3.36 -12.54
CA ALA A 142 5.46 -4.30 -12.79
C ALA A 142 6.05 -4.15 -14.22
N GLN A 143 5.19 -3.91 -15.21
CA GLN A 143 5.63 -3.64 -16.59
C GLN A 143 6.45 -2.34 -16.67
N MET A 144 5.92 -1.23 -16.13
CA MET A 144 6.59 0.07 -16.13
C MET A 144 7.95 -0.01 -15.45
N LEU A 145 8.05 -0.72 -14.32
CA LEU A 145 9.32 -0.93 -13.64
C LEU A 145 10.29 -1.74 -14.48
N SER A 146 9.86 -2.86 -15.08
CA SER A 146 10.75 -3.67 -15.91
C SER A 146 11.29 -2.88 -17.10
N GLU A 147 10.43 -2.13 -17.79
CA GLU A 147 10.83 -1.27 -18.91
C GLU A 147 11.78 -0.16 -18.45
N GLY A 148 11.50 0.49 -17.31
CA GLY A 148 12.38 1.50 -16.73
C GLY A 148 13.76 0.95 -16.36
N LEU A 149 13.82 -0.27 -15.82
CA LEU A 149 15.07 -0.96 -15.54
C LEU A 149 15.83 -1.33 -16.81
N ASP A 150 15.14 -1.81 -17.86
CA ASP A 150 15.77 -2.12 -19.14
C ASP A 150 16.35 -0.86 -19.78
N ALA A 151 15.61 0.25 -19.80
CA ALA A 151 16.09 1.54 -20.28
C ALA A 151 17.29 2.05 -19.47
N ALA A 152 17.24 1.95 -18.14
CA ALA A 152 18.34 2.34 -17.27
C ALA A 152 19.62 1.56 -17.59
N VAL A 153 19.54 0.23 -17.71
CA VAL A 153 20.70 -0.63 -17.98
C VAL A 153 21.22 -0.47 -19.40
N GLN A 154 20.34 -0.21 -20.38
CA GLN A 154 20.74 0.14 -21.75
C GLN A 154 21.54 1.45 -21.79
N GLY A 155 21.18 2.42 -20.93
CA GLY A 155 21.93 3.67 -20.76
C GLY A 155 23.30 3.51 -20.10
N LEU A 156 23.60 2.36 -19.50
CA LEU A 156 24.89 2.08 -18.87
C LEU A 156 25.87 1.42 -19.85
N GLY A 157 27.12 1.91 -19.88
CA GLY A 157 28.21 1.23 -20.59
C GLY A 157 28.61 -0.08 -19.90
N THR A 158 29.20 -1.01 -20.67
CA THR A 158 29.70 -2.31 -20.16
C THR A 158 30.58 -2.21 -18.91
N PRO A 159 31.55 -1.27 -18.79
CA PRO A 159 32.36 -1.15 -17.59
C PRO A 159 31.52 -0.87 -16.33
N VAL A 160 30.46 -0.07 -16.45
CA VAL A 160 29.57 0.27 -15.33
C VAL A 160 28.67 -0.92 -14.97
N ARG A 161 28.13 -1.62 -15.98
CA ARG A 161 27.36 -2.86 -15.76
C ARG A 161 28.20 -3.92 -15.02
N MET A 162 29.46 -4.07 -15.43
CA MET A 162 30.39 -5.01 -14.79
C MET A 162 30.74 -4.59 -13.36
N ALA A 163 30.99 -3.30 -13.11
CA ALA A 163 31.25 -2.78 -11.77
C ALA A 163 30.06 -3.02 -10.82
N LEU A 164 28.84 -2.78 -11.29
CA LEU A 164 27.61 -3.04 -10.53
C LEU A 164 27.46 -4.52 -10.18
N ALA A 165 27.70 -5.41 -11.16
CA ALA A 165 27.67 -6.85 -10.93
C ALA A 165 28.70 -7.30 -9.89
N GLN A 166 29.95 -6.82 -9.99
CA GLN A 166 31.02 -7.17 -9.05
C GLN A 166 30.77 -6.65 -7.64
N LYS A 167 30.28 -5.41 -7.51
CA LYS A 167 30.01 -4.79 -6.19
C LYS A 167 28.91 -5.51 -5.40
N LEU A 168 27.99 -6.16 -6.11
CA LEU A 168 26.86 -6.88 -5.53
C LEU A 168 27.03 -8.41 -5.59
N ASP A 169 28.20 -8.90 -5.99
CA ASP A 169 28.50 -10.32 -6.17
C ASP A 169 27.45 -11.06 -7.04
N LEU A 170 27.01 -10.39 -8.11
CA LEU A 170 25.97 -10.91 -9.01
C LEU A 170 26.59 -11.77 -10.12
N PRO A 171 26.01 -12.95 -10.40
CA PRO A 171 26.55 -13.86 -11.40
C PRO A 171 26.45 -13.27 -12.80
N ARG A 172 27.51 -13.47 -13.59
CA ARG A 172 27.52 -13.12 -15.01
C ARG A 172 26.60 -14.06 -15.79
N GLY A 173 25.77 -13.49 -16.67
CA GLY A 173 24.95 -14.22 -17.62
C GLY A 173 25.74 -14.76 -18.81
N LYS A 174 25.04 -15.42 -19.73
CA LYS A 174 25.63 -15.90 -21.00
C LYS A 174 25.90 -14.70 -21.91
N GLN A 175 27.14 -14.59 -22.39
CA GLN A 175 27.49 -13.60 -23.41
C GLN A 175 26.90 -13.98 -24.76
N THR A 176 26.28 -13.03 -25.45
CA THR A 176 25.73 -13.20 -26.81
C THR A 176 26.21 -12.07 -27.72
N ALA A 177 25.82 -12.09 -29.00
CA ALA A 177 26.12 -10.99 -29.92
C ALA A 177 25.47 -9.65 -29.50
N GLN A 178 24.42 -9.68 -28.67
CA GLN A 178 23.63 -8.52 -28.25
C GLN A 178 23.78 -8.21 -26.75
N ASP A 179 24.35 -9.12 -25.95
CA ASP A 179 24.51 -8.99 -24.50
C ASP A 179 25.96 -9.29 -24.10
N ASP A 180 26.59 -8.35 -23.38
CA ASP A 180 27.94 -8.50 -22.84
C ASP A 180 28.03 -9.53 -21.69
N GLY A 181 26.90 -10.12 -21.31
CA GLY A 181 26.74 -11.07 -20.22
C GLY A 181 26.53 -10.39 -18.87
N TYR A 182 26.56 -9.05 -18.81
CA TYR A 182 26.34 -8.29 -17.58
C TYR A 182 25.00 -7.56 -17.58
N PHE A 183 24.22 -7.58 -18.65
CA PHE A 183 22.92 -6.89 -18.71
C PHE A 183 21.99 -7.35 -17.58
N THR A 184 21.75 -8.65 -17.45
CA THR A 184 20.88 -9.20 -16.40
C THR A 184 21.40 -8.94 -15.00
N ALA A 185 22.72 -9.03 -14.78
CA ALA A 185 23.34 -8.72 -13.49
C ALA A 185 23.17 -7.24 -13.13
N ALA A 186 23.41 -6.34 -14.08
CA ALA A 186 23.19 -4.92 -13.88
C ALA A 186 21.71 -4.59 -13.65
N LYS A 187 20.78 -5.26 -14.35
CA LYS A 187 19.33 -5.12 -14.12
C LYS A 187 18.94 -5.50 -12.70
N ARG A 188 19.51 -6.58 -12.15
CA ARG A 188 19.33 -6.97 -10.74
C ARG A 188 19.90 -5.91 -9.77
N GLY A 189 21.08 -5.36 -10.06
CA GLY A 189 21.65 -4.29 -9.24
C GLY A 189 20.81 -3.00 -9.27
N MET A 190 20.30 -2.62 -10.45
CA MET A 190 19.40 -1.48 -10.60
C MET A 190 18.04 -1.72 -9.95
N LEU A 191 17.56 -2.97 -9.90
CA LEU A 191 16.36 -3.35 -9.16
C LEU A 191 16.54 -3.07 -7.66
N VAL A 192 17.71 -3.35 -7.07
CA VAL A 192 17.98 -3.01 -5.66
C VAL A 192 17.84 -1.50 -5.42
N VAL A 193 18.41 -0.68 -6.31
CA VAL A 193 18.30 0.79 -6.24
C VAL A 193 16.83 1.24 -6.37
N ALA A 194 16.11 0.70 -7.35
CA ALA A 194 14.69 0.99 -7.58
C ALA A 194 13.81 0.63 -6.38
N MET A 195 14.02 -0.55 -5.77
CA MET A 195 13.26 -0.97 -4.59
C MET A 195 13.55 -0.09 -3.38
N ALA A 196 14.80 0.36 -3.20
CA ALA A 196 15.12 1.32 -2.14
C ALA A 196 14.50 2.70 -2.38
N MET A 197 14.39 3.17 -3.63
CA MET A 197 13.66 4.40 -3.95
C MET A 197 12.17 4.27 -3.63
N LEU A 198 11.55 3.14 -4.01
CA LEU A 198 10.14 2.87 -3.72
C LEU A 198 9.89 2.75 -2.21
N PHE A 199 10.78 2.07 -1.48
CA PHE A 199 10.71 1.99 -0.03
C PHE A 199 10.92 3.35 0.63
N HIS A 200 11.81 4.19 0.09
CA HIS A 200 12.04 5.55 0.58
C HIS A 200 10.76 6.40 0.52
N HIS A 201 9.95 6.29 -0.56
CA HIS A 201 8.65 6.98 -0.63
C HIS A 201 7.74 6.64 0.56
N ARG A 202 7.78 5.41 1.08
CA ARG A 202 6.91 4.98 2.19
C ARG A 202 7.50 5.25 3.56
N VAL A 203 8.80 5.01 3.71
CA VAL A 203 9.44 5.14 5.02
C VAL A 203 9.46 6.59 5.48
N HIS A 204 9.54 7.55 4.55
CA HIS A 204 9.58 8.99 4.85
C HIS A 204 8.38 9.45 5.70
N GLU A 205 7.19 8.90 5.43
CA GLU A 205 5.96 9.17 6.18
C GLU A 205 5.96 8.58 7.60
N HIS A 206 6.86 7.62 7.87
CA HIS A 206 6.92 6.84 9.10
C HIS A 206 8.22 7.08 9.89
N LEU A 207 9.09 7.98 9.43
CA LEU A 207 10.33 8.28 10.11
C LEU A 207 10.02 8.93 11.48
N PRO A 208 10.60 8.41 12.58
CA PRO A 208 10.36 8.98 13.89
C PRO A 208 10.97 10.39 13.99
N PRO A 209 10.43 11.28 14.82
CA PRO A 209 11.10 12.52 15.14
C PRO A 209 12.43 12.20 15.85
N LEU A 210 13.55 12.72 15.33
CA LEU A 210 14.84 12.65 16.00
C LEU A 210 15.15 14.00 16.64
N ARG A 211 15.75 13.98 17.84
CA ARG A 211 16.18 15.21 18.50
C ARG A 211 17.41 15.78 17.76
N PRO A 212 17.51 17.10 17.57
CA PRO A 212 18.69 17.72 16.93
C PRO A 212 20.01 17.36 17.62
N GLU A 213 19.98 17.11 18.92
CA GLU A 213 21.14 16.69 19.72
C GLU A 213 21.61 15.26 19.39
N GLU A 214 20.69 14.40 18.96
CA GLU A 214 20.96 13.02 18.54
C GLU A 214 21.43 12.98 17.06
N HIS A 215 21.22 14.07 16.30
CA HIS A 215 21.53 14.13 14.87
C HIS A 215 21.90 15.53 14.36
N PRO A 216 23.19 15.85 14.19
CA PRO A 216 23.59 17.04 13.44
C PRO A 216 23.32 16.85 11.94
N GLY A 217 22.28 17.50 11.41
CA GLY A 217 21.88 17.51 10.01
C GLY A 217 20.39 17.75 9.82
N ASP A 218 19.95 18.00 8.58
CA ASP A 218 18.53 18.19 8.27
C ASP A 218 17.75 16.88 8.49
N TRP A 219 16.71 16.95 9.34
CA TRP A 219 15.79 15.85 9.64
C TRP A 219 14.33 16.34 9.54
N PRO A 220 13.43 15.62 8.87
CA PRO A 220 13.67 14.38 8.11
C PRO A 220 14.59 14.63 6.88
N PRO A 221 15.24 13.59 6.35
CA PRO A 221 15.97 13.72 5.08
C PRO A 221 15.02 14.12 3.95
N LEU A 222 15.60 14.58 2.83
CA LEU A 222 14.85 14.85 1.61
C LEU A 222 14.01 13.63 1.24
N SER A 223 12.74 13.86 0.88
CA SER A 223 11.88 12.82 0.34
C SER A 223 12.43 12.29 -0.99
N ALA A 224 11.97 11.10 -1.40
CA ALA A 224 12.38 10.52 -2.67
C ALA A 224 12.06 11.43 -3.88
N ALA A 225 10.93 12.16 -3.84
CA ALA A 225 10.57 13.13 -4.87
C ALA A 225 11.53 14.33 -4.91
N GLU A 226 11.91 14.85 -3.73
CA GLU A 226 12.88 15.95 -3.62
C GLU A 226 14.28 15.55 -4.09
N CYS A 227 14.70 14.31 -3.81
CA CYS A 227 15.96 13.76 -4.34
C CYS A 227 15.99 13.76 -5.88
N ALA A 228 14.83 13.62 -6.52
CA ALA A 228 14.66 13.50 -7.96
C ALA A 228 14.10 14.79 -8.62
N LEU A 229 14.37 15.98 -8.09
CA LEU A 229 13.91 17.23 -8.72
C LEU A 229 14.64 17.55 -10.03
N GLU A 230 15.93 17.24 -10.11
CA GLU A 230 16.78 17.57 -11.26
C GLU A 230 17.84 16.47 -11.48
N PRO A 231 18.29 16.20 -12.71
CA PRO A 231 19.24 15.11 -12.96
C PRO A 231 20.54 15.24 -12.16
N GLN A 232 21.13 16.43 -12.15
CA GLN A 232 22.37 16.68 -11.43
C GLN A 232 22.20 16.45 -9.93
N GLY A 233 23.16 15.75 -9.32
CA GLY A 233 23.14 15.46 -7.88
C GLY A 233 22.10 14.42 -7.44
N THR A 234 21.24 13.88 -8.32
CA THR A 234 20.24 12.87 -7.92
C THR A 234 20.86 11.68 -7.18
N PRO A 235 21.94 11.03 -7.68
CA PRO A 235 22.57 9.93 -6.94
C PRO A 235 23.07 10.35 -5.56
N GLN A 236 23.64 11.55 -5.43
CA GLN A 236 24.17 12.04 -4.17
C GLN A 236 23.05 12.32 -3.16
N ARG A 237 21.97 12.98 -3.58
CA ARG A 237 20.81 13.27 -2.72
C ARG A 237 20.16 11.99 -2.18
N PHE A 238 19.97 10.97 -3.03
CA PHE A 238 19.51 9.65 -2.55
C PHE A 238 20.53 9.01 -1.60
N GLY A 239 21.82 9.05 -1.94
CA GLY A 239 22.88 8.49 -1.11
C GLY A 239 22.96 9.11 0.28
N ASP A 240 22.75 10.42 0.39
CA ASP A 240 22.75 11.20 1.64
C ASP A 240 21.46 10.96 2.43
N ALA A 241 20.29 10.98 1.77
CA ALA A 241 19.02 10.66 2.41
C ALA A 241 19.03 9.23 3.00
N TRP A 242 19.51 8.25 2.24
CA TRP A 242 19.64 6.88 2.70
C TRP A 242 20.67 6.74 3.83
N ALA A 243 21.74 7.53 3.83
CA ALA A 243 22.68 7.59 4.95
C ALA A 243 22.03 8.11 6.24
N ALA A 244 21.11 9.07 6.14
CA ALA A 244 20.35 9.57 7.27
C ALA A 244 19.35 8.51 7.78
N ILE A 245 18.61 7.84 6.89
CA ILE A 245 17.64 6.79 7.27
C ILE A 245 18.32 5.63 8.00
N LEU A 246 19.53 5.24 7.56
CA LEU A 246 20.34 4.18 8.18
C LEU A 246 20.73 4.43 9.64
N LYS A 247 20.60 5.67 10.13
CA LYS A 247 20.86 6.00 11.55
C LYS A 247 19.71 5.56 12.46
N VAL A 248 18.52 5.34 11.90
CA VAL A 248 17.37 4.80 12.63
C VAL A 248 17.34 3.28 12.50
N ASP A 249 17.17 2.77 11.27
CA ASP A 249 17.11 1.33 10.96
C ASP A 249 17.21 1.09 9.43
N TYR A 250 16.63 0.00 8.93
CA TYR A 250 16.45 -0.34 7.51
C TYR A 250 17.73 -0.72 6.77
N LYS A 251 18.74 -1.17 7.51
CA LYS A 251 20.04 -1.63 6.97
C LYS A 251 19.92 -2.58 5.77
N PRO A 252 19.09 -3.64 5.82
CA PRO A 252 19.02 -4.60 4.71
C PRO A 252 18.63 -3.99 3.36
N VAL A 253 17.86 -2.90 3.37
CA VAL A 253 17.41 -2.19 2.17
C VAL A 253 18.47 -1.19 1.72
N PHE A 254 18.85 -0.26 2.60
CA PHE A 254 19.61 0.92 2.19
C PHE A 254 21.13 0.70 2.14
N GLU A 255 21.71 -0.24 2.89
CA GLU A 255 23.15 -0.51 2.77
C GLU A 255 23.47 -1.07 1.38
N THR A 256 22.76 -2.13 0.97
CA THR A 256 22.93 -2.76 -0.34
C THR A 256 22.60 -1.79 -1.48
N ALA A 257 21.55 -0.99 -1.33
CA ALA A 257 21.18 0.00 -2.35
C ALA A 257 22.22 1.12 -2.48
N ARG A 258 22.84 1.58 -1.38
CA ARG A 258 23.94 2.56 -1.45
C ARG A 258 25.16 1.97 -2.14
N VAL A 259 25.50 0.71 -1.87
CA VAL A 259 26.60 0.01 -2.57
C VAL A 259 26.33 -0.04 -4.08
N ALA A 260 25.10 -0.37 -4.48
CA ALA A 260 24.68 -0.38 -5.88
C ALA A 260 24.72 1.02 -6.52
N LEU A 261 24.15 2.02 -5.84
CA LEU A 261 24.06 3.40 -6.32
C LEU A 261 25.44 4.02 -6.54
N PHE A 262 26.38 3.80 -5.62
CA PHE A 262 27.75 4.31 -5.71
C PHE A 262 28.70 3.40 -6.51
N ALA A 263 28.21 2.29 -7.07
CA ALA A 263 28.95 1.53 -8.09
C ALA A 263 28.94 2.26 -9.45
N LEU A 264 27.97 3.16 -9.67
CA LEU A 264 27.92 4.01 -10.86
C LEU A 264 28.92 5.16 -10.73
N PRO A 265 29.62 5.54 -11.83
CA PRO A 265 30.54 6.65 -11.80
C PRO A 265 29.80 7.98 -11.64
N THR A 266 30.44 8.98 -11.03
CA THR A 266 29.88 10.33 -10.88
C THR A 266 29.97 11.10 -12.20
N THR A 267 29.15 10.71 -13.18
CA THR A 267 29.04 11.34 -14.51
C THR A 267 27.64 11.88 -14.75
N PRO A 268 27.47 12.89 -15.63
CA PRO A 268 26.14 13.38 -16.03
C PRO A 268 25.23 12.28 -16.57
N ASP A 269 25.77 11.34 -17.34
CA ASP A 269 25.00 10.21 -17.90
C ASP A 269 24.48 9.28 -16.81
N SER A 270 25.31 8.93 -15.83
CA SER A 270 24.88 8.09 -14.70
C SER A 270 23.84 8.81 -13.85
N ALA A 271 24.01 10.11 -13.64
CA ALA A 271 23.03 10.93 -12.92
C ALA A 271 21.69 10.98 -13.67
N LEU A 272 21.71 11.09 -15.00
CA LEU A 272 20.51 11.05 -15.85
C LEU A 272 19.81 9.69 -15.77
N VAL A 273 20.55 8.58 -15.83
CA VAL A 273 19.99 7.23 -15.70
C VAL A 273 19.28 7.05 -14.36
N ILE A 274 19.93 7.44 -13.25
CA ILE A 274 19.32 7.35 -11.90
C ILE A 274 18.10 8.27 -11.80
N PHE A 275 18.16 9.47 -12.34
CA PHE A 275 17.04 10.41 -12.36
C PHE A 275 15.83 9.86 -13.14
N GLN A 276 16.05 9.32 -14.34
CA GLN A 276 14.99 8.71 -15.15
C GLN A 276 14.35 7.52 -14.43
N LEU A 277 15.17 6.66 -13.81
CA LEU A 277 14.66 5.56 -13.00
C LEU A 277 13.84 6.08 -11.82
N ALA A 278 14.32 7.11 -11.10
CA ALA A 278 13.60 7.72 -10.00
C ALA A 278 12.24 8.28 -10.45
N LYS A 279 12.13 8.86 -11.65
CA LYS A 279 10.85 9.33 -12.22
C LYS A 279 9.88 8.20 -12.53
N VAL A 280 10.38 7.07 -13.03
CA VAL A 280 9.55 5.86 -13.19
C VAL A 280 9.05 5.39 -11.83
N ILE A 281 9.92 5.35 -10.82
CA ILE A 281 9.54 4.97 -9.45
C ILE A 281 8.54 5.95 -8.85
N GLU A 282 8.69 7.25 -9.05
CA GLU A 282 7.75 8.26 -8.58
C GLU A 282 6.36 8.07 -9.22
N GLY A 283 6.30 7.79 -10.53
CA GLY A 283 5.04 7.47 -11.22
C GLY A 283 4.38 6.18 -10.71
N ILE A 284 5.19 5.19 -10.36
CA ILE A 284 4.75 3.92 -9.76
C ILE A 284 4.25 4.17 -8.34
N ALA A 285 5.04 4.84 -7.50
CA ALA A 285 4.72 5.15 -6.10
C ALA A 285 3.45 6.01 -5.96
N SER A 286 3.27 6.99 -6.85
CA SER A 286 2.05 7.81 -6.90
C SER A 286 0.82 7.07 -7.40
N SER A 287 0.98 5.89 -7.98
CA SER A 287 -0.13 5.02 -8.40
C SER A 287 -0.41 3.90 -7.38
N LEU A 288 0.62 3.44 -6.66
CA LEU A 288 0.59 2.33 -5.70
C LEU A 288 0.45 2.84 -4.26
N HIS A 289 -0.76 3.25 -3.89
CA HIS A 289 -1.04 3.70 -2.52
C HIS A 289 -1.10 2.54 -1.49
N GLY A 290 -0.99 1.29 -1.94
CA GLY A 290 -0.85 0.10 -1.12
C GLY A 290 0.26 -0.80 -1.66
N MET A 291 1.51 -0.62 -1.20
CA MET A 291 2.54 -1.65 -1.38
C MET A 291 2.15 -2.90 -0.58
N ARG A 292 1.35 -3.78 -1.17
CA ARG A 292 1.26 -5.19 -0.76
C ARG A 292 1.97 -6.06 -1.79
N HIS A 293 2.43 -7.21 -1.31
CA HIS A 293 3.36 -8.20 -1.87
C HIS A 293 3.18 -8.60 -3.34
N ASP A 294 2.04 -8.27 -3.96
CA ASP A 294 1.75 -8.65 -5.33
C ASP A 294 2.63 -7.89 -6.33
N LEU A 295 2.94 -6.61 -6.09
CA LEU A 295 3.85 -5.87 -6.97
C LEU A 295 5.27 -6.45 -6.92
N LEU A 296 5.86 -6.56 -5.72
CA LEU A 296 7.20 -7.11 -5.55
C LEU A 296 7.27 -8.53 -6.10
N GLY A 297 6.30 -9.39 -5.77
CA GLY A 297 6.20 -10.75 -6.32
C GLY A 297 6.16 -10.76 -7.85
N ARG A 298 5.29 -9.97 -8.48
CA ARG A 298 5.17 -9.89 -9.96
C ARG A 298 6.39 -9.27 -10.63
N VAL A 299 6.96 -8.23 -10.04
CA VAL A 299 8.23 -7.63 -10.47
C VAL A 299 9.34 -8.67 -10.39
N PHE A 300 9.46 -9.39 -9.28
CA PHE A 300 10.45 -10.46 -9.14
C PHE A 300 10.22 -11.57 -10.16
N HIS A 301 8.98 -12.02 -10.36
CA HIS A 301 8.66 -13.00 -11.40
C HIS A 301 9.04 -12.52 -12.81
N ARG A 302 8.82 -11.24 -13.11
CA ARG A 302 9.05 -10.67 -14.45
C ARG A 302 10.52 -10.29 -14.70
N VAL A 303 11.19 -9.75 -13.69
CA VAL A 303 12.58 -9.29 -13.78
C VAL A 303 13.56 -10.44 -13.53
N LEU A 304 13.19 -11.40 -12.68
CA LEU A 304 13.99 -12.59 -12.38
C LEU A 304 13.40 -13.83 -13.08
N ASP A 305 13.18 -13.79 -14.39
CA ASP A 305 12.68 -14.93 -15.21
C ASP A 305 13.50 -16.25 -15.03
N THR A 306 14.58 -16.22 -14.25
CA THR A 306 15.31 -17.36 -13.69
C THR A 306 14.74 -17.95 -12.40
N ALA A 307 13.63 -17.46 -11.82
CA ALA A 307 13.11 -17.86 -10.50
C ALA A 307 12.82 -19.37 -10.38
N ARG A 308 12.64 -20.07 -11.51
CA ARG A 308 12.56 -21.53 -11.58
C ARG A 308 13.87 -22.26 -11.22
N TYR A 309 15.02 -21.59 -11.37
CA TYR A 309 16.35 -22.14 -11.08
C TYR A 309 16.83 -21.84 -9.66
N ASP A 310 16.25 -20.82 -9.00
CA ASP A 310 16.69 -20.35 -7.68
C ASP A 310 15.86 -20.94 -6.51
N GLY A 311 14.89 -21.83 -6.79
CA GLY A 311 14.06 -22.49 -5.75
C GLY A 311 13.02 -21.57 -5.08
N SER A 312 12.83 -20.36 -5.60
CA SER A 312 11.87 -19.36 -5.13
C SER A 312 10.42 -19.73 -5.52
N PHE A 313 9.83 -20.67 -4.79
CA PHE A 313 8.40 -20.95 -4.83
C PHE A 313 7.66 -19.99 -3.90
N TYR A 314 6.75 -19.20 -4.46
CA TYR A 314 6.02 -18.18 -3.70
C TYR A 314 4.78 -18.80 -3.05
N THR A 315 4.57 -18.51 -1.76
CA THR A 315 3.34 -18.84 -1.06
C THR A 315 2.23 -17.91 -1.57
N SER A 316 1.10 -18.48 -2.00
CA SER A 316 -0.06 -17.66 -2.37
C SER A 316 -0.61 -16.91 -1.15
N THR A 317 -1.18 -15.73 -1.37
CA THR A 317 -1.77 -14.93 -0.28
C THR A 317 -2.80 -15.72 0.51
N ALA A 318 -3.67 -16.49 -0.16
CA ALA A 318 -4.67 -17.32 0.51
C ALA A 318 -4.03 -18.40 1.42
N ALA A 319 -2.97 -19.06 0.96
CA ALA A 319 -2.26 -20.05 1.77
C ALA A 319 -1.54 -19.38 2.96
N ALA A 320 -0.90 -18.23 2.73
CA ALA A 320 -0.24 -17.47 3.79
C ALA A 320 -1.22 -17.01 4.88
N THR A 321 -2.39 -16.48 4.49
CA THR A 321 -3.45 -16.08 5.42
C THR A 321 -3.97 -17.25 6.23
N LEU A 322 -4.22 -18.40 5.58
CA LEU A 322 -4.65 -19.62 6.28
C LEU A 322 -3.60 -20.10 7.29
N LEU A 323 -2.33 -20.18 6.87
CA LEU A 323 -1.23 -20.62 7.72
C LEU A 323 -1.02 -19.67 8.91
N ALA A 324 -1.07 -18.35 8.68
CA ALA A 324 -0.98 -17.36 9.75
C ALA A 324 -2.14 -17.47 10.75
N ALA A 325 -3.37 -17.69 10.27
CA ALA A 325 -4.54 -17.88 11.13
C ALA A 325 -4.47 -19.17 11.97
N LEU A 326 -3.87 -20.24 11.42
CA LEU A 326 -3.64 -21.49 12.15
C LEU A 326 -2.49 -21.39 13.16
N ALA A 327 -1.44 -20.66 12.81
CA ALA A 327 -0.23 -20.56 13.62
C ALA A 327 -0.31 -19.50 14.74
N ILE A 328 -1.17 -18.48 14.59
CA ILE A 328 -1.30 -17.36 15.53
C ILE A 328 -2.76 -17.32 16.03
N ARG A 329 -2.93 -17.79 17.25
CA ARG A 329 -4.22 -18.08 17.89
C ARG A 329 -4.52 -17.06 18.98
N GLU A 330 -5.79 -16.99 19.37
CA GLU A 330 -6.27 -16.03 20.37
C GLU A 330 -5.63 -16.25 21.74
N GLU A 331 -5.30 -17.49 22.07
CA GLU A 331 -4.66 -17.88 23.32
C GLU A 331 -3.14 -17.67 23.38
N ASP A 332 -2.49 -17.32 22.28
CA ASP A 332 -1.02 -17.26 22.22
C ASP A 332 -0.44 -16.00 22.92
N CYS A 333 -1.26 -14.98 23.16
CA CYS A 333 -0.88 -13.73 23.81
C CYS A 333 -2.12 -13.03 24.38
N ASP A 334 -1.96 -12.19 25.41
CA ASP A 334 -2.99 -11.22 25.75
C ASP A 334 -2.97 -10.09 24.70
N TRP A 335 -3.85 -10.19 23.71
CA TRP A 335 -3.93 -9.24 22.60
C TRP A 335 -4.44 -7.85 23.01
N SER A 336 -5.00 -7.71 24.22
CA SER A 336 -5.40 -6.42 24.79
C SER A 336 -4.23 -5.69 25.47
N ASP A 337 -3.20 -6.42 25.91
CA ASP A 337 -2.00 -5.87 26.52
C ASP A 337 -0.93 -5.53 25.47
N VAL A 338 -0.65 -4.23 25.33
CA VAL A 338 0.37 -3.71 24.40
C VAL A 338 1.76 -4.25 24.72
N ASP A 339 2.11 -4.40 25.99
CA ASP A 339 3.43 -4.86 26.41
C ASP A 339 3.62 -6.36 26.14
N ALA A 340 2.56 -7.15 26.28
CA ALA A 340 2.56 -8.56 25.91
C ALA A 340 2.77 -8.72 24.40
N VAL A 341 2.01 -7.98 23.57
CA VAL A 341 2.16 -8.02 22.12
C VAL A 341 3.54 -7.54 21.66
N ALA A 342 4.10 -6.50 22.29
CA ALA A 342 5.44 -5.99 21.95
C ALA A 342 6.57 -7.02 22.19
N LYS A 343 6.36 -7.97 23.10
CA LYS A 343 7.30 -9.06 23.41
C LYS A 343 7.14 -10.27 22.50
N LEU A 344 6.04 -10.37 21.75
CA LEU A 344 5.81 -11.47 20.82
C LEU A 344 6.91 -11.51 19.75
N ARG A 345 7.34 -12.73 19.40
CA ARG A 345 8.35 -12.98 18.37
C ARG A 345 7.80 -13.97 17.35
N ILE A 346 7.75 -13.55 16.10
CA ILE A 346 7.38 -14.39 14.95
C ILE A 346 8.59 -14.50 14.05
N CYS A 347 8.87 -15.72 13.58
CA CYS A 347 10.01 -16.01 12.72
C CYS A 347 9.55 -16.84 11.53
N ASP A 348 10.00 -16.45 10.33
CA ASP A 348 9.92 -17.26 9.13
C ASP A 348 11.34 -17.36 8.53
N PRO A 349 12.05 -18.47 8.76
CA PRO A 349 13.44 -18.63 8.34
C PRO A 349 13.60 -18.73 6.81
N ALA A 350 12.51 -18.94 6.06
CA ALA A 350 12.49 -19.06 4.61
C ALA A 350 11.49 -18.08 4.00
N CYS A 351 11.47 -16.85 4.52
CA CYS A 351 10.39 -15.89 4.26
C CYS A 351 10.19 -15.48 2.81
N GLY A 352 11.19 -15.65 1.92
CA GLY A 352 11.07 -15.30 0.51
C GLY A 352 10.65 -13.83 0.33
N THR A 353 9.47 -13.60 -0.27
CA THR A 353 8.84 -12.27 -0.43
C THR A 353 8.24 -11.69 0.86
N GLY A 354 8.32 -12.41 1.97
CA GLY A 354 7.75 -12.04 3.26
C GLY A 354 6.23 -12.21 3.34
N THR A 355 5.60 -12.91 2.38
CA THR A 355 4.13 -13.03 2.29
C THR A 355 3.53 -13.61 3.58
N LEU A 356 4.17 -14.64 4.16
CA LEU A 356 3.71 -15.25 5.41
C LEU A 356 3.92 -14.33 6.63
N LEU A 357 5.06 -13.64 6.73
CA LEU A 357 5.32 -12.68 7.81
C LEU A 357 4.32 -11.52 7.81
N MET A 358 3.84 -11.12 6.63
CA MET A 358 2.88 -10.04 6.51
C MET A 358 1.44 -10.49 6.73
N ALA A 359 1.08 -11.71 6.30
CA ALA A 359 -0.14 -12.37 6.75
C ALA A 359 -0.16 -12.53 8.29
N ALA A 360 0.99 -12.84 8.89
CA ALA A 360 1.15 -12.88 10.35
C ALA A 360 0.95 -11.50 11.00
N ALA A 361 1.52 -10.44 10.43
CA ALA A 361 1.31 -9.08 10.92
C ALA A 361 -0.17 -8.65 10.83
N ASP A 362 -0.85 -8.97 9.72
CA ASP A 362 -2.28 -8.71 9.56
C ASP A 362 -3.12 -9.51 10.57
N ARG A 363 -2.77 -10.77 10.82
CA ARG A 363 -3.43 -11.60 11.85
C ARG A 363 -3.27 -10.99 13.24
N ILE A 364 -2.08 -10.53 13.60
CA ILE A 364 -1.83 -9.82 14.87
C ILE A 364 -2.70 -8.57 14.99
N ARG A 365 -2.76 -7.73 13.94
CA ARG A 365 -3.60 -6.52 13.92
C ARG A 365 -5.08 -6.88 14.15
N GLY A 366 -5.57 -7.90 13.45
CA GLY A 366 -6.95 -8.37 13.60
C GLY A 366 -7.28 -8.79 15.04
N LEU A 367 -6.40 -9.58 15.67
CA LEU A 367 -6.57 -10.05 17.05
C LEU A 367 -6.56 -8.90 18.08
N ARG A 368 -5.71 -7.89 17.86
CA ARG A 368 -5.69 -6.69 18.72
C ARG A 368 -6.98 -5.89 18.62
N SER A 369 -7.49 -5.68 17.40
CA SER A 369 -8.73 -4.93 17.20
C SER A 369 -9.93 -5.61 17.87
N THR A 370 -10.01 -6.94 17.79
CA THR A 370 -11.09 -7.69 18.44
C THR A 370 -10.98 -7.69 19.97
N ALA A 371 -9.76 -7.72 20.53
CA ALA A 371 -9.56 -7.69 21.98
C ALA A 371 -9.81 -6.30 22.59
N GLY A 372 -9.48 -5.22 21.86
CA GLY A 372 -9.68 -3.83 22.33
C GLY A 372 -11.13 -3.34 22.28
N GLY A 373 -11.97 -3.90 21.39
CA GLY A 373 -13.38 -3.52 21.25
C GLY A 373 -14.33 -4.05 22.34
N GLY A 374 -13.87 -4.97 23.20
CA GLY A 374 -14.71 -5.65 24.20
C GLY A 374 -14.88 -4.92 25.55
N GLY A 375 -14.23 -3.77 25.76
CA GLY A 375 -14.15 -3.12 27.08
C GLY A 375 -15.34 -2.24 27.51
N GLY A 376 -16.36 -2.08 26.65
CA GLY A 376 -17.46 -1.12 26.85
C GLY A 376 -18.80 -1.73 27.24
N GLY A 377 -18.87 -2.61 28.24
CA GLY A 377 -20.17 -3.14 28.66
C GLY A 377 -20.14 -4.14 29.80
N GLY A 378 -20.11 -3.67 31.04
CA GLY A 378 -20.35 -4.55 32.19
C GLY A 378 -19.78 -4.01 33.50
N GLY A 379 -20.51 -3.09 34.15
CA GLY A 379 -20.10 -2.59 35.45
C GLY A 379 -21.07 -1.59 36.07
N GLY A 380 -22.34 -1.97 36.24
CA GLY A 380 -23.34 -1.11 36.86
C GLY A 380 -24.52 -1.90 37.40
N GLY A 381 -24.34 -2.60 38.51
CA GLY A 381 -25.45 -3.27 39.19
C GLY A 381 -25.03 -4.03 40.44
N GLY A 382 -24.99 -3.34 41.58
CA GLY A 382 -24.94 -4.03 42.88
C GLY A 382 -24.48 -3.13 44.02
N GLY A 383 -25.42 -2.72 44.89
CA GLY A 383 -25.10 -2.27 46.23
C GLY A 383 -25.88 -1.05 46.72
N GLY A 384 -27.16 -1.23 47.08
CA GLY A 384 -27.95 -0.22 47.76
C GLY A 384 -29.09 -0.84 48.56
N GLY A 385 -28.81 -1.28 49.78
CA GLY A 385 -29.84 -1.76 50.71
C GLY A 385 -29.24 -2.21 52.04
N GLY A 386 -29.31 -1.35 53.06
CA GLY A 386 -28.92 -1.70 54.42
C GLY A 386 -28.70 -0.48 55.31
N GLY A 387 -29.79 0.15 55.76
CA GLY A 387 -29.79 1.18 56.78
C GLY A 387 -31.16 1.22 57.46
N GLY A 388 -31.22 0.58 58.63
CA GLY A 388 -32.37 0.49 59.54
C GLY A 388 -31.93 -0.28 60.77
#